data_AF-Q136Q6-F1
#
_entry.id   AF-Q136Q6-F1
#
_cell.length_a   1.000
_cell.length_b   1.000
_cell.length_c   1.000
_cell.angle_alpha   90.00
_cell.angle_beta   90.00
_cell.angle_gamma   90.00
#
_symmetry.space_group_name_H-M   'P 1'
#
loop_
_entity.id
_entity.type
_entity.pdbx_description
1 polymer ?
#
loop_
_entity_poly.entity_id
_entity_poly.type
_entity_poly.pdbx_seq_one_letter_code
_entity_poly.pdbx_strand_id
1 'polypeptide(L)'
;MNHDAYPDSYIREILNDVKTVAVVGASPLNVRPSYFVFKYLAERGYDMIPINPGQVGNSLLGKPFVASLRDIDRPVDMVDIFRGSAHVMPIIEAALAMTPLPKVIWMQIGVRNDEAAARAEAAGLKVVMNRCPKIEYGRLSSEISWMGVNSRTLSSKRAPAPVKGMRLSLDRTSLAGADTAASDRAARNRGEPT
;
A
#
# COMPACT_ATOMS: atom_id res chain seq x y z
N MET A 1 -17.15 0.69 5.09
CA MET A 1 -17.04 0.73 3.60
C MET A 1 -17.22 -0.70 3.06
N ASN A 2 -17.56 -0.98 1.78
CA ASN A 2 -17.66 -2.39 1.29
C ASN A 2 -16.29 -2.99 0.87
N HIS A 3 -15.22 -2.18 0.86
CA HIS A 3 -13.82 -2.61 0.70
C HIS A 3 -13.44 -3.35 -0.60
N ASP A 4 -14.35 -3.47 -1.57
CA ASP A 4 -14.05 -4.08 -2.88
C ASP A 4 -13.24 -3.14 -3.79
N ALA A 5 -13.49 -1.83 -3.69
CA ALA A 5 -12.80 -0.78 -4.42
C ALA A 5 -12.53 0.43 -3.52
N TYR A 6 -11.44 1.14 -3.81
CA TYR A 6 -11.05 2.38 -3.14
C TYR A 6 -10.79 3.46 -4.17
N PRO A 7 -11.29 4.70 -3.96
CA PRO A 7 -10.89 5.83 -4.79
C PRO A 7 -9.38 6.05 -4.73
N ASP A 8 -8.78 6.44 -5.86
CA ASP A 8 -7.35 6.77 -5.92
C ASP A 8 -6.97 7.89 -4.94
N SER A 9 -7.86 8.85 -4.73
CA SER A 9 -7.69 9.93 -3.75
C SER A 9 -7.56 9.38 -2.32
N TYR A 10 -8.38 8.42 -1.93
CA TYR A 10 -8.35 7.82 -0.59
C TYR A 10 -7.03 7.10 -0.31
N ILE A 11 -6.56 6.29 -1.26
CA ILE A 11 -5.29 5.58 -1.13
C ILE A 11 -4.11 6.56 -1.16
N ARG A 12 -4.14 7.55 -2.05
CA ARG A 12 -3.09 8.57 -2.15
C ARG A 12 -2.96 9.39 -0.87
N GLU A 13 -4.09 9.82 -0.29
CA GLU A 13 -4.14 10.54 0.98
C GLU A 13 -3.49 9.71 2.10
N ILE A 14 -3.92 8.45 2.26
CA ILE A 14 -3.33 7.52 3.23
C ILE A 14 -1.81 7.41 3.06
N LEU A 15 -1.34 7.13 1.84
CA LEU A 15 0.09 6.92 1.60
C LEU A 15 0.90 8.21 1.75
N ASN A 16 0.30 9.39 1.57
CA ASN A 16 0.97 10.68 1.81
C ASN A 16 1.08 11.02 3.30
N ASP A 17 0.02 10.76 4.07
CA ASP A 17 -0.08 11.16 5.47
C ASP A 17 0.69 10.23 6.40
N VAL A 18 0.73 8.93 6.07
CA VAL A 18 1.43 7.91 6.85
C VAL A 18 2.94 8.11 6.76
N LYS A 19 3.63 8.15 7.92
CA LYS A 19 5.09 8.19 8.01
C LYS A 19 5.64 6.94 8.67
N THR A 20 5.02 6.46 9.74
CA THR A 20 5.46 5.26 10.47
C THR A 20 4.56 4.06 10.17
N VAL A 21 5.16 2.94 9.75
CA VAL A 21 4.44 1.73 9.35
C VAL A 21 4.92 0.52 10.16
N ALA A 22 4.01 -0.10 10.89
CA ALA A 22 4.28 -1.31 11.63
C ALA A 22 3.81 -2.54 10.84
N VAL A 23 4.75 -3.40 10.46
CA VAL A 23 4.52 -4.55 9.56
C VAL A 23 4.37 -5.83 10.37
N VAL A 24 3.12 -6.24 10.60
CA VAL A 24 2.75 -7.46 11.33
C VAL A 24 2.93 -8.70 10.48
N GLY A 25 3.81 -9.61 10.90
CA GLY A 25 4.20 -10.77 10.09
C GLY A 25 5.37 -10.48 9.15
N ALA A 26 6.21 -9.51 9.49
CA ALA A 26 7.45 -9.25 8.76
C ALA A 26 8.36 -10.50 8.75
N SER A 27 9.01 -10.76 7.62
CA SER A 27 9.94 -11.88 7.44
C SER A 27 11.28 -11.38 6.93
N PRO A 28 12.42 -11.92 7.43
CA PRO A 28 13.74 -11.58 6.91
C PRO A 28 14.06 -12.27 5.57
N LEU A 29 13.25 -13.25 5.17
CA LEU A 29 13.48 -14.02 3.94
C LEU A 29 13.13 -13.17 2.72
N ASN A 30 14.11 -12.97 1.83
CA ASN A 30 13.97 -12.13 0.64
C ASN A 30 12.97 -12.66 -0.41
N VAL A 31 12.48 -13.89 -0.27
CA VAL A 31 11.43 -14.46 -1.13
C VAL A 31 10.02 -14.12 -0.65
N ARG A 32 9.86 -13.59 0.57
CA ARG A 32 8.55 -13.33 1.16
C ARG A 32 8.02 -11.96 0.75
N PRO A 33 6.71 -11.83 0.44
CA PRO A 33 6.11 -10.54 0.09
C PRO A 33 6.35 -9.43 1.12
N SER A 34 6.32 -9.76 2.41
CA SER A 34 6.54 -8.80 3.50
C SER A 34 7.95 -8.18 3.45
N TYR A 35 8.97 -8.93 3.04
CA TYR A 35 10.32 -8.40 2.85
C TYR A 35 10.36 -7.31 1.75
N PHE A 36 9.73 -7.58 0.60
CA PHE A 36 9.73 -6.65 -0.52
C PHE A 36 8.96 -5.37 -0.23
N VAL A 37 7.79 -5.48 0.43
CA VAL A 37 7.02 -4.31 0.83
C VAL A 37 7.79 -3.47 1.84
N PHE A 38 8.38 -4.13 2.85
CA PHE A 38 9.19 -3.46 3.87
C PHE A 38 10.34 -2.69 3.24
N LYS A 39 11.14 -3.35 2.38
CA LYS A 39 12.26 -2.74 1.67
C LYS A 39 11.81 -1.55 0.81
N TYR A 40 10.77 -1.75 0.01
CA TYR A 40 10.30 -0.74 -0.95
C TYR A 40 9.79 0.54 -0.26
N LEU A 41 9.06 0.40 0.86
CA LEU A 41 8.60 1.55 1.64
C LEU A 41 9.73 2.19 2.44
N ALA A 42 10.66 1.41 3.01
CA ALA A 42 11.85 1.95 3.67
C ALA A 42 12.70 2.83 2.71
N GLU A 43 12.90 2.37 1.46
CA GLU A 43 13.59 3.14 0.42
C GLU A 43 12.84 4.43 0.01
N ARG A 44 11.56 4.54 0.36
CA ARG A 44 10.71 5.73 0.20
C ARG A 44 10.62 6.57 1.48
N GLY A 45 11.45 6.30 2.47
CA GLY A 45 11.56 7.13 3.67
C GLY A 45 10.39 6.99 4.64
N TYR A 46 9.58 5.94 4.53
CA TYR A 46 8.69 5.55 5.63
C TYR A 46 9.54 4.98 6.78
N ASP A 47 9.20 5.29 8.03
CA ASP A 47 9.80 4.63 9.18
C ASP A 47 9.14 3.26 9.39
N MET A 48 9.86 2.22 9.00
CA MET A 48 9.36 0.85 9.00
C MET A 48 9.71 0.12 10.31
N ILE A 49 8.72 -0.50 10.95
CA ILE A 49 8.86 -1.28 12.19
C ILE A 49 8.47 -2.74 11.92
N PRO A 50 9.42 -3.70 11.96
CA PRO A 50 9.11 -5.10 11.67
C PRO A 50 8.60 -5.82 12.94
N ILE A 51 7.41 -6.43 12.85
CA ILE A 51 6.80 -7.16 13.97
C ILE A 51 6.76 -8.65 13.65
N ASN A 52 7.48 -9.45 14.44
CA ASN A 52 7.42 -10.91 14.40
C ASN A 52 8.02 -11.51 15.69
N PRO A 53 7.23 -12.14 16.57
CA PRO A 53 7.73 -12.78 17.79
C PRO A 53 8.85 -13.80 17.55
N GLY A 54 8.77 -14.55 16.44
CA GLY A 54 9.76 -15.57 16.10
C GLY A 54 11.08 -15.04 15.53
N GLN A 55 11.23 -13.72 15.44
CA GLN A 55 12.44 -13.05 14.91
C GLN A 55 13.01 -12.02 15.88
N VAL A 56 12.50 -11.95 17.11
CA VAL A 56 13.04 -11.08 18.16
C VAL A 56 14.53 -11.41 18.38
N GLY A 57 15.37 -10.38 18.45
CA GLY A 57 16.83 -10.51 18.49
C GLY A 57 17.52 -10.42 17.13
N ASN A 58 16.77 -10.57 16.03
CA ASN A 58 17.27 -10.30 14.68
C ASN A 58 16.93 -8.87 14.21
N SER A 59 17.42 -8.51 13.03
CA SER A 59 17.05 -7.26 12.35
C SER A 59 16.64 -7.51 10.91
N LEU A 60 15.79 -6.62 10.39
CA LEU A 60 15.41 -6.54 8.98
C LEU A 60 15.88 -5.19 8.44
N LEU A 61 16.84 -5.21 7.51
CA LEU A 61 17.41 -3.99 6.91
C LEU A 61 17.90 -2.97 7.95
N GLY A 62 18.52 -3.45 9.04
CA GLY A 62 19.01 -2.62 10.14
C GLY A 62 17.93 -2.15 11.13
N LYS A 63 16.67 -2.54 10.95
CA LYS A 63 15.58 -2.28 11.91
C LYS A 63 15.38 -3.51 12.80
N PRO A 64 15.41 -3.37 14.14
CA PRO A 64 15.21 -4.50 15.05
C PRO A 64 13.77 -5.01 15.00
N PHE A 65 13.59 -6.33 15.11
CA PHE A 65 12.26 -6.92 15.25
C PHE A 65 11.71 -6.68 16.65
N VAL A 66 10.41 -6.35 16.72
CA VAL A 66 9.62 -6.36 17.96
C VAL A 66 8.66 -7.54 17.95
N ALA A 67 8.25 -8.01 19.13
CA ALA A 67 7.36 -9.17 19.23
C ALA A 67 5.92 -8.80 18.87
N SER A 68 5.44 -7.65 19.34
CA SER A 68 4.04 -7.24 19.20
C SER A 68 3.90 -5.73 19.01
N LEU A 69 2.68 -5.31 18.68
CA LEU A 69 2.31 -3.89 18.61
C LEU A 69 2.46 -3.16 19.96
N ARG A 70 2.34 -3.89 21.08
CA ARG A 70 2.44 -3.33 22.44
C ARG A 70 3.87 -2.99 22.84
N ASP A 71 4.86 -3.58 22.16
CA ASP A 71 6.28 -3.36 22.45
C ASP A 71 6.83 -2.13 21.71
N ILE A 72 5.97 -1.38 21.02
CA ILE A 72 6.34 -0.17 20.29
C ILE A 72 6.12 1.03 21.21
N ASP A 73 7.19 1.73 21.53
CA ASP A 73 7.25 2.89 22.44
C ASP A 73 7.02 4.24 21.73
N ARG A 74 6.69 4.21 20.44
CA ARG A 74 6.51 5.41 19.61
C ARG A 74 5.25 5.34 18.75
N PRO A 75 4.73 6.50 18.29
CA PRO A 75 3.54 6.55 17.44
C PRO A 75 3.68 5.73 16.16
N VAL A 76 2.63 4.99 15.81
CA VAL A 76 2.48 4.27 14.54
C VAL A 76 1.32 4.86 13.76
N ASP A 77 1.52 5.26 12.51
CA ASP A 77 0.44 5.79 11.68
C ASP A 77 -0.37 4.66 11.02
N MET A 78 0.31 3.61 10.55
CA MET A 78 -0.30 2.51 9.81
C MET A 78 0.16 1.14 10.33
N VAL A 79 -0.80 0.23 10.54
CA VAL A 79 -0.54 -1.19 10.80
C VAL A 79 -0.76 -2.00 9.52
N ASP A 80 0.30 -2.57 8.97
CA ASP A 80 0.31 -3.36 7.73
C ASP A 80 0.37 -4.87 8.04
N ILE A 81 -0.66 -5.62 7.65
CA ILE A 81 -0.93 -6.98 8.14
C ILE A 81 -0.66 -8.02 7.05
N PHE A 82 0.34 -8.88 7.28
CA PHE A 82 0.70 -10.05 6.46
C PHE A 82 0.26 -11.39 7.07
N ARG A 83 -0.53 -11.36 8.15
CA ARG A 83 -1.10 -12.57 8.78
C ARG A 83 -2.44 -12.92 8.13
N GLY A 84 -2.77 -14.21 8.07
CA GLY A 84 -4.03 -14.67 7.48
C GLY A 84 -5.26 -14.09 8.19
N SER A 85 -6.39 -14.01 7.46
CA SER A 85 -7.63 -13.35 7.90
C SER A 85 -8.15 -13.76 9.28
N ALA A 86 -7.96 -15.02 9.67
CA ALA A 86 -8.36 -15.55 10.98
C ALA A 86 -7.62 -14.89 12.16
N HIS A 87 -6.46 -14.28 11.91
CA HIS A 87 -5.65 -13.61 12.93
C HIS A 87 -5.80 -12.09 12.93
N VAL A 88 -6.62 -11.52 12.03
CA VAL A 88 -6.77 -10.07 11.88
C VAL A 88 -7.43 -9.45 13.10
N MET A 89 -8.53 -10.04 13.62
CA MET A 89 -9.27 -9.47 14.74
C MET A 89 -8.38 -9.22 15.97
N PRO A 90 -7.59 -10.19 16.47
CA PRO A 90 -6.65 -9.93 17.57
C PRO A 90 -5.61 -8.83 17.28
N ILE A 91 -5.18 -8.67 16.03
CA ILE A 91 -4.23 -7.61 15.64
C ILE A 91 -4.91 -6.24 15.70
N ILE A 92 -6.17 -6.15 15.27
CA ILE A 92 -6.95 -4.92 15.38
C ILE A 92 -7.17 -4.57 16.85
N GLU A 93 -7.54 -5.51 17.72
CA GLU A 93 -7.63 -5.23 19.17
C GLU A 93 -6.32 -4.69 19.73
N ALA A 94 -5.18 -5.27 19.33
CA ALA A 94 -3.88 -4.79 19.76
C ALA A 94 -3.57 -3.38 19.23
N ALA A 95 -3.97 -3.06 17.99
CA ALA A 95 -3.83 -1.73 17.41
C ALA A 95 -4.72 -0.69 18.11
N LEU A 96 -5.96 -1.06 18.45
CA LEU A 96 -6.91 -0.21 19.17
C LEU A 96 -6.47 0.10 20.61
N ALA A 97 -5.63 -0.78 21.20
CA ALA A 97 -5.04 -0.56 22.51
C ALA A 97 -3.79 0.34 22.50
N MET A 98 -3.27 0.72 21.33
CA MET A 98 -2.10 1.59 21.24
C MET A 98 -2.44 3.03 21.58
N THR A 99 -1.47 3.74 22.17
CA THR A 99 -1.57 5.16 22.46
C THR A 99 -0.29 5.85 21.97
N PRO A 100 -0.34 6.73 20.96
CA PRO A 100 -1.54 7.17 20.24
C PRO A 100 -2.13 6.08 19.33
N LEU A 101 -3.43 6.22 19.06
CA LEU A 101 -4.18 5.34 18.17
C LEU A 101 -3.62 5.45 16.73
N PRO A 102 -3.38 4.32 16.03
CA PRO A 102 -3.02 4.36 14.62
C PRO A 102 -4.12 5.00 13.78
N LYS A 103 -3.75 5.56 12.63
CA LYS A 103 -4.71 6.19 11.71
C LYS A 103 -5.28 5.18 10.72
N VAL A 104 -4.51 4.14 10.39
CA VAL A 104 -4.79 3.24 9.28
C VAL A 104 -4.54 1.77 9.65
N ILE A 105 -5.50 0.90 9.35
CA ILE A 105 -5.30 -0.55 9.24
C ILE A 105 -5.21 -0.92 7.75
N TRP A 106 -4.13 -1.59 7.38
CA TRP A 106 -3.89 -2.05 6.01
C TRP A 106 -3.76 -3.57 5.99
N MET A 107 -4.69 -4.27 5.35
CA MET A 107 -4.65 -5.72 5.17
C MET A 107 -4.14 -6.06 3.77
N GLN A 108 -3.09 -6.87 3.72
CA GLN A 108 -2.42 -7.24 2.47
C GLN A 108 -3.30 -8.07 1.53
N ILE A 109 -2.78 -8.28 0.33
CA ILE A 109 -3.42 -9.14 -0.69
C ILE A 109 -3.74 -10.52 -0.10
N GLY A 110 -4.98 -10.96 -0.30
CA GLY A 110 -5.49 -12.22 0.24
C GLY A 110 -5.91 -12.16 1.72
N VAL A 111 -5.79 -11.01 2.37
CA VAL A 111 -6.24 -10.79 3.75
C VAL A 111 -7.48 -9.89 3.73
N ARG A 112 -8.62 -10.46 4.17
CA ARG A 112 -9.91 -9.78 4.32
C ARG A 112 -10.62 -10.31 5.56
N ASN A 113 -11.11 -9.40 6.41
CA ASN A 113 -11.95 -9.71 7.55
C ASN A 113 -12.91 -8.53 7.78
N ASP A 114 -14.16 -8.67 7.33
CA ASP A 114 -15.15 -7.58 7.33
C ASP A 114 -15.60 -7.19 8.74
N GLU A 115 -15.71 -8.13 9.66
CA GLU A 115 -16.05 -7.86 11.07
C GLU A 115 -14.95 -7.03 11.74
N ALA A 116 -13.69 -7.42 11.53
CA ALA A 116 -12.54 -6.72 12.08
C ALA A 116 -12.42 -5.31 11.45
N ALA A 117 -12.66 -5.19 10.13
CA ALA A 117 -12.71 -3.90 9.46
C ALA A 117 -13.77 -2.97 10.04
N ALA A 118 -15.02 -3.45 10.21
CA ALA A 118 -16.10 -2.67 10.79
C ALA A 118 -15.76 -2.17 12.21
N ARG A 119 -15.08 -2.99 13.01
CA ARG A 119 -14.63 -2.61 14.35
C ARG A 119 -13.56 -1.51 14.32
N ALA A 120 -12.59 -1.61 13.43
CA ALA A 120 -11.58 -0.56 13.26
C ALA A 120 -12.20 0.75 12.74
N GLU A 121 -13.13 0.67 11.77
CA GLU A 121 -13.87 1.83 11.26
C GLU A 121 -14.70 2.51 12.37
N ALA A 122 -15.37 1.73 13.24
CA ALA A 122 -16.14 2.25 14.37
C ALA A 122 -15.27 3.01 15.40
N ALA A 123 -13.99 2.66 15.50
CA ALA A 123 -13.01 3.38 16.32
C ALA A 123 -12.36 4.57 15.60
N GLY A 124 -12.79 4.90 14.37
CA GLY A 124 -12.33 6.04 13.59
C GLY A 124 -11.08 5.79 12.75
N LEU A 125 -10.64 4.54 12.60
CA LEU A 125 -9.50 4.21 11.75
C LEU A 125 -9.93 4.11 10.28
N LYS A 126 -9.05 4.56 9.38
CA LYS A 126 -9.16 4.25 7.94
C LYS A 126 -8.78 2.79 7.73
N VAL A 127 -9.56 2.06 6.93
CA VAL A 127 -9.28 0.66 6.62
C VAL A 127 -9.08 0.46 5.12
N VAL A 128 -8.06 -0.32 4.77
CA VAL A 128 -7.82 -0.83 3.41
C VAL A 128 -7.62 -2.34 3.51
N MET A 129 -8.36 -3.10 2.70
CA MET A 129 -8.27 -4.56 2.63
C MET A 129 -7.91 -5.05 1.24
N ASN A 130 -7.24 -6.21 1.18
CA ASN A 130 -6.86 -6.88 -0.05
C ASN A 130 -6.12 -5.96 -1.04
N ARG A 131 -5.16 -5.17 -0.54
CA ARG A 131 -4.30 -4.29 -1.34
C ARG A 131 -2.86 -4.36 -0.86
N CYS A 132 -1.91 -4.07 -1.75
CA CYS A 132 -0.50 -3.97 -1.39
C CYS A 132 -0.04 -2.51 -1.49
N PRO A 133 0.49 -1.89 -0.43
CA PRO A 133 0.88 -0.49 -0.44
C PRO A 133 2.03 -0.23 -1.42
N LYS A 134 2.92 -1.21 -1.63
CA LYS A 134 3.95 -1.14 -2.69
C LYS A 134 3.34 -1.05 -4.09
N ILE A 135 2.32 -1.86 -4.38
CA ILE A 135 1.67 -1.87 -5.70
C ILE A 135 0.88 -0.58 -5.90
N GLU A 136 0.10 -0.17 -4.89
CA GLU A 136 -0.67 1.07 -4.93
C GLU A 136 0.23 2.31 -5.06
N TYR A 137 1.34 2.37 -4.31
CA TYR A 137 2.31 3.45 -4.43
C TYR A 137 2.86 3.54 -5.86
N GLY A 138 3.36 2.43 -6.42
CA GLY A 138 3.91 2.41 -7.78
C GLY A 138 2.88 2.77 -8.86
N ARG A 139 1.61 2.41 -8.64
CA ARG A 139 0.49 2.76 -9.52
C ARG A 139 0.19 4.26 -9.46
N LEU A 140 0.15 4.83 -8.25
CA LEU A 140 -0.28 6.22 -8.02
C LEU A 140 0.83 7.26 -8.20
N SER A 141 2.10 6.88 -8.03
CA SER A 141 3.26 7.74 -8.24
C SER A 141 3.64 7.88 -9.72
N SER A 142 2.98 7.18 -10.63
CA SER A 142 3.35 7.11 -12.05
C SER A 142 4.71 6.47 -12.34
N GLU A 143 5.36 5.82 -11.37
CA GLU A 143 6.58 5.00 -11.57
C GLU A 143 6.36 3.94 -12.64
N ILE A 144 5.21 3.28 -12.59
CA ILE A 144 4.85 2.20 -13.52
C ILE A 144 4.47 2.75 -14.91
N SER A 145 3.86 3.95 -14.96
CA SER A 145 3.57 4.67 -16.21
C SER A 145 4.84 5.07 -16.95
N TRP A 146 5.88 5.48 -16.22
CA TRP A 146 7.17 5.80 -16.83
C TRP A 146 7.85 4.58 -17.46
N MET A 147 7.61 3.38 -16.92
CA MET A 147 8.04 2.11 -17.52
C MET A 147 7.13 1.64 -18.67
N GLY A 148 6.15 2.45 -19.09
CA GLY A 148 5.27 2.20 -20.23
C GLY A 148 3.94 1.52 -19.88
N VAL A 149 3.73 1.10 -18.63
CA VAL A 149 2.52 0.38 -18.21
C VAL A 149 1.41 1.37 -17.86
N ASN A 150 0.23 1.23 -18.48
CA ASN A 150 -0.89 2.17 -18.35
C ASN A 150 -0.51 3.64 -18.71
N SER A 151 0.49 3.82 -19.58
CA SER A 151 0.97 5.12 -20.04
C SER A 151 0.10 5.77 -21.14
N ARG A 152 -0.88 5.02 -21.66
CA ARG A 152 -1.68 5.35 -22.86
C ARG A 152 -0.86 5.61 -24.13
N THR A 153 0.44 5.36 -24.09
CA THR A 153 1.35 5.56 -25.22
C THR A 153 2.05 4.24 -25.54
N LEU A 154 1.77 3.70 -26.73
CA LEU A 154 2.54 2.57 -27.26
C LEU A 154 3.81 3.13 -27.92
N SER A 155 4.97 2.77 -27.38
CA SER A 155 6.27 3.18 -27.91
C SER A 155 7.16 1.95 -28.06
N SER A 156 7.83 1.82 -29.20
CA SER A 156 8.87 0.80 -29.42
C SER A 156 10.21 1.17 -28.80
N LYS A 157 10.39 2.43 -28.36
CA LYS A 157 11.60 2.90 -27.68
C LYS A 157 11.59 2.42 -26.23
N ARG A 158 12.68 1.78 -25.80
CA ARG A 158 12.87 1.39 -24.40
C ARG A 158 12.84 2.64 -23.53
N ALA A 159 11.95 2.68 -22.55
CA ALA A 159 11.95 3.76 -21.56
C ALA A 159 13.32 3.79 -20.87
N PRO A 160 13.94 4.98 -20.70
CA PRO A 160 15.20 5.08 -19.98
C PRO A 160 15.03 4.48 -18.60
N ALA A 161 15.99 3.63 -18.20
CA ALA A 161 15.95 3.03 -16.86
C ALA A 161 15.92 4.16 -15.81
N PRO A 162 15.10 4.05 -14.76
CA PRO A 162 15.12 5.01 -13.66
C PRO A 162 16.55 5.13 -13.12
N VAL A 163 17.13 6.32 -13.21
CA VAL A 163 18.43 6.61 -12.59
C VAL A 163 18.29 6.59 -11.07
N LYS A 164 19.33 6.12 -10.37
CA LYS A 164 19.38 6.05 -8.91
C LYS A 164 19.02 7.42 -8.31
N GLY A 165 17.91 7.50 -7.57
CA GLY A 165 17.42 8.73 -6.94
C GLY A 165 16.25 9.42 -7.65
N MET A 166 15.83 8.95 -8.83
CA MET A 166 14.62 9.48 -9.48
C MET A 166 13.36 8.89 -8.82
N ARG A 167 12.78 9.65 -7.88
CA ARG A 167 11.57 9.31 -7.15
C ARG A 167 10.41 10.12 -7.70
N LEU A 168 9.42 9.44 -8.29
CA LEU A 168 8.15 10.11 -8.59
C LEU A 168 7.32 10.14 -7.31
N SER A 169 6.82 11.32 -6.95
CA SER A 169 6.05 11.51 -5.72
C SER A 169 4.57 11.22 -5.94
N LEU A 170 3.89 10.92 -4.85
CA LEU A 170 2.43 10.82 -4.80
C LEU A 170 1.75 12.19 -4.99
N ASP A 171 2.48 13.29 -5.02
CA ASP A 171 1.92 14.65 -5.16
C ASP A 171 1.53 15.00 -6.60
N ARG A 172 1.88 14.15 -7.58
CA ARG A 172 1.38 14.32 -8.95
C ARG A 172 -0.04 13.77 -9.03
N THR A 173 -1.02 14.66 -9.21
CA THR A 173 -2.38 14.28 -9.57
C THR A 173 -2.33 13.50 -10.88
N SER A 174 -2.68 12.22 -10.85
CA SER A 174 -2.94 11.47 -12.07
C SER A 174 -4.17 12.10 -12.73
N LEU A 175 -4.00 12.74 -13.89
CA LEU A 175 -5.13 13.20 -14.69
C LEU A 175 -6.02 11.98 -15.00
N ALA A 176 -7.20 11.94 -14.38
CA ALA A 176 -8.28 11.05 -14.77
C ALA A 176 -8.45 11.16 -16.30
N GLY A 177 -8.66 10.03 -16.96
CA GLY A 177 -8.58 9.92 -18.41
C GLY A 177 -9.49 10.94 -19.11
N ALA A 178 -8.88 11.86 -19.84
CA ALA A 178 -9.56 12.52 -20.94
C ALA A 178 -9.66 11.52 -22.09
N ASP A 179 -10.82 11.50 -22.75
CA ASP A 179 -11.02 10.72 -23.97
C ASP A 179 -9.93 11.05 -24.99
N THR A 180 -9.28 10.01 -25.49
CA THR A 180 -8.29 10.17 -26.55
C THR A 180 -9.01 10.32 -27.89
N ALA A 181 -8.47 11.11 -28.82
CA ALA A 181 -8.99 11.20 -30.19
C ALA A 181 -9.09 9.84 -30.93
N ALA A 182 -8.40 8.81 -30.42
CA ALA A 182 -8.54 7.43 -30.88
C ALA A 182 -9.86 6.78 -30.42
N SER A 183 -10.33 7.08 -29.20
CA SER A 183 -11.63 6.68 -28.67
C SER A 183 -12.77 7.23 -29.54
N ASP A 184 -12.66 8.50 -29.94
CA ASP A 184 -13.66 9.20 -30.77
C ASP A 184 -13.77 8.63 -32.18
N ARG A 185 -12.65 8.20 -32.79
CA ARG A 185 -12.69 7.56 -34.12
C ARG A 185 -13.36 6.18 -34.08
N ALA A 186 -13.11 5.40 -33.03
CA ALA A 186 -13.72 4.09 -32.87
C ALA A 186 -15.23 4.15 -32.57
N ALA A 187 -15.72 5.26 -32.02
CA ALA A 187 -17.15 5.52 -31.82
C ALA A 187 -17.84 5.98 -33.12
N ARG A 188 -17.20 6.84 -33.92
CA ARG A 188 -17.76 7.31 -35.21
C ARG A 188 -18.00 6.21 -36.23
N ASN A 189 -17.15 5.17 -36.25
CA ASN A 189 -17.27 4.06 -37.21
C ASN A 189 -18.32 2.99 -36.83
N ARG A 190 -19.04 3.13 -35.71
CA ARG A 190 -20.12 2.20 -35.32
C ARG A 190 -21.52 2.73 -35.62
N GLY A 191 -21.63 3.92 -36.22
CA GLY A 191 -22.89 4.64 -36.41
C GLY A 191 -23.43 4.70 -37.83
N GLU A 192 -22.78 4.09 -38.83
CA GLU A 192 -23.32 4.04 -40.20
C GLU A 192 -23.98 2.68 -40.47
N PRO A 193 -25.32 2.60 -40.60
CA PRO A 193 -25.98 1.46 -41.21
C PRO A 193 -25.78 1.54 -42.72
N THR A 194 -25.34 0.43 -43.31
CA THR A 194 -25.41 0.13 -44.75
C THR A 194 -26.84 0.15 -45.27
#